data_AF-A0AAW2XTH9-F1
#
_entry.id   AF-A0AAW2XTH9-F1
#
_cell.length_a   1.000
_cell.length_b   1.000
_cell.length_c   1.000
_cell.angle_alpha   90.00
_cell.angle_beta   90.00
_cell.angle_gamma   90.00
#
_symmetry.space_group_name_H-M   'P 1'
#
loop_
_entity.id
_entity.type
_entity.pdbx_description
1 polymer ?
#
loop_
_entity_poly.entity_id
_entity_poly.type
_entity_poly.pdbx_seq_one_letter_code
_entity_poly.pdbx_strand_id
1 'polypeptide(L)'
;MGSPVISPEDVLETLMNDGTIDAIRLKIINQLKANEELKSNTIKMVEQSKVLNTPGAEKQTKRELFDALRQELETPVLEKASRSVWELILDQNGLGKEISDTVERVFCQLSGREPPLFPTMSSETQPEKEKEVAPSSSSKKRSFNDMSKDDADGVAQESANGPLVPENTTAVSSPNPRK
;
A
#
# COMPACT_ATOMS: atom_id res chain seq x y z
N MET A 1 20.93 14.94 -34.41
CA MET A 1 19.73 14.11 -34.27
C MET A 1 19.45 14.00 -32.78
N GLY A 2 18.44 14.71 -32.26
CA GLY A 2 18.05 14.57 -30.85
C GLY A 2 17.42 13.20 -30.64
N SER A 3 17.76 12.52 -29.54
CA SER A 3 17.02 11.32 -29.13
C SER A 3 15.53 11.68 -29.01
N PRO A 4 14.62 10.82 -29.50
CA PRO A 4 13.19 11.05 -29.30
C PRO A 4 12.91 11.21 -27.80
N VAL A 5 12.11 12.21 -27.46
CA VAL A 5 11.64 12.41 -26.08
C VAL A 5 10.69 11.26 -25.78
N ILE A 6 11.09 10.35 -24.88
CA ILE A 6 10.27 9.22 -24.47
C ILE A 6 9.27 9.69 -23.42
N SER A 7 7.98 9.42 -23.65
CA SER A 7 6.90 9.72 -22.72
C SER A 7 6.62 8.52 -21.79
N PRO A 8 6.01 8.75 -20.61
CA PRO A 8 5.51 7.66 -19.77
C PRO A 8 4.57 6.71 -20.49
N GLU A 9 3.76 7.23 -21.42
CA GLU A 9 2.83 6.44 -22.23
C GLU A 9 3.56 5.44 -23.13
N ASP A 10 4.68 5.82 -23.74
CA ASP A 10 5.50 4.92 -24.57
C ASP A 10 6.04 3.73 -23.75
N VAL A 11 6.46 4.00 -22.51
CA VAL A 11 6.96 2.99 -21.57
C VAL A 11 5.82 2.04 -21.19
N LEU A 12 4.66 2.60 -20.85
CA LEU A 12 3.48 1.83 -20.46
C LEU A 12 2.97 0.95 -21.61
N GLU A 13 2.87 1.49 -22.81
CA GLU A 13 2.45 0.74 -24.00
C GLU A 13 3.41 -0.43 -24.27
N THR A 14 4.71 -0.21 -24.15
CA THR A 14 5.71 -1.28 -24.30
C THR A 14 5.49 -2.40 -23.27
N LEU A 15 5.35 -2.04 -22.00
CA LEU A 15 5.12 -3.00 -20.89
C LEU A 15 3.78 -3.76 -20.99
N MET A 16 2.77 -3.14 -21.60
CA MET A 16 1.49 -3.79 -21.88
C MET A 16 1.61 -4.79 -23.03
N ASN A 17 2.35 -4.42 -24.07
CA ASN A 17 2.45 -5.21 -25.30
C ASN A 17 3.40 -6.40 -25.21
N ASP A 18 4.42 -6.34 -24.34
CA ASP A 18 5.40 -7.42 -24.17
C ASP A 18 4.98 -8.46 -23.09
N GLY A 19 3.85 -8.25 -22.43
CA GLY A 19 3.31 -9.13 -21.38
C GLY A 19 3.96 -8.96 -20.01
N THR A 20 4.83 -7.97 -19.82
CA THR A 20 5.50 -7.71 -18.55
C THR A 20 4.50 -7.36 -17.44
N ILE A 21 3.47 -6.57 -17.73
CA ILE A 21 2.43 -6.23 -16.74
C ILE A 21 1.67 -7.49 -16.29
N ASP A 22 1.35 -8.39 -17.21
CA ASP A 22 0.67 -9.64 -16.87
C ASP A 22 1.57 -10.56 -16.03
N ALA A 23 2.87 -10.60 -16.33
CA ALA A 23 3.86 -11.35 -15.55
C ALA A 23 3.98 -10.79 -14.11
N ILE A 24 4.03 -9.47 -13.96
CA ILE A 24 4.03 -8.80 -12.66
C ILE A 24 2.73 -9.10 -11.91
N ARG A 25 1.57 -8.97 -12.56
CA ARG A 25 0.26 -9.32 -11.96
C ARG A 25 0.26 -10.77 -11.46
N LEU A 26 0.79 -11.70 -12.25
CA LEU A 26 0.89 -13.11 -11.87
C LEU A 26 1.80 -13.31 -10.65
N LYS A 27 2.95 -12.61 -10.58
CA LYS A 27 3.83 -12.64 -9.40
C LYS A 27 3.10 -12.15 -8.14
N ILE A 28 2.40 -11.01 -8.22
CA ILE A 28 1.59 -10.48 -7.10
C ILE A 28 0.56 -11.51 -6.64
N ILE A 29 -0.21 -12.09 -7.56
CA ILE A 29 -1.22 -13.11 -7.24
C ILE A 29 -0.58 -14.31 -6.54
N ASN A 30 0.56 -14.79 -7.03
CA ASN A 30 1.24 -15.95 -6.44
C ASN A 30 1.77 -15.65 -5.04
N GLN A 31 2.32 -14.46 -4.79
CA GLN A 31 2.76 -14.05 -3.46
C GLN A 31 1.58 -13.91 -2.49
N LEU A 32 0.46 -13.30 -2.90
CA LEU A 32 -0.75 -13.25 -2.07
C LEU A 32 -1.30 -14.64 -1.76
N LYS A 33 -1.35 -15.54 -2.75
CA LYS A 33 -1.81 -16.92 -2.56
C LYS A 33 -0.88 -17.72 -1.64
N ALA A 34 0.39 -17.35 -1.56
CA ALA A 34 1.37 -17.95 -0.66
C ALA A 34 1.44 -17.26 0.72
N ASN A 35 0.75 -16.13 0.91
CA ASN A 35 0.77 -15.38 2.16
C ASN A 35 -0.02 -16.12 3.26
N GLU A 36 0.72 -16.76 4.16
CA GLU A 36 0.14 -17.51 5.29
C GLU A 36 -0.54 -16.62 6.32
N GLU A 37 -0.10 -15.36 6.48
CA GLU A 37 -0.75 -14.42 7.38
C GLU A 37 -2.16 -14.08 6.87
N LEU A 38 -2.31 -13.81 5.57
CA LEU A 38 -3.61 -13.53 4.97
C LEU A 38 -4.56 -14.73 5.07
N LYS A 39 -4.03 -15.96 4.87
CA LYS A 39 -4.78 -17.20 5.07
C LYS A 39 -5.22 -17.38 6.52
N SER A 40 -4.28 -17.23 7.46
CA SER A 40 -4.54 -17.36 8.90
C SER A 40 -5.58 -16.34 9.36
N ASN A 41 -5.47 -15.10 8.87
CA ASN A 41 -6.43 -14.06 9.18
C ASN A 41 -7.83 -14.40 8.63
N THR A 42 -7.93 -14.89 7.39
CA THR A 42 -9.19 -15.32 6.80
C THR A 42 -9.83 -16.46 7.60
N ILE A 43 -9.04 -17.45 8.03
CA ILE A 43 -9.51 -18.54 8.90
C ILE A 43 -10.07 -17.98 10.22
N LYS A 44 -9.33 -17.08 10.90
CA LYS A 44 -9.79 -16.45 12.15
C LYS A 44 -11.10 -15.67 11.96
N MET A 45 -11.25 -14.98 10.83
CA MET A 45 -12.49 -14.26 10.50
C MET A 45 -13.67 -15.22 10.30
N VAL A 46 -13.43 -16.37 9.66
CA VAL A 46 -14.44 -17.43 9.53
C VAL A 46 -14.78 -18.01 10.90
N GLU A 47 -13.80 -18.34 11.74
CA GLU A 47 -14.04 -18.84 13.11
C GLU A 47 -14.86 -17.87 13.96
N GLN A 48 -14.65 -16.57 13.78
CA GLN A 48 -15.36 -15.49 14.48
C GLN A 48 -16.66 -15.04 13.79
N SER A 49 -17.05 -15.67 12.67
CA SER A 49 -18.21 -15.29 11.87
C SER A 49 -19.50 -15.35 12.70
N LYS A 50 -20.33 -14.31 12.58
CA LYS A 50 -21.68 -14.31 13.17
C LYS A 50 -22.55 -15.36 12.50
N VAL A 51 -22.45 -15.54 11.18
CA VAL A 51 -23.21 -16.55 10.44
C VAL A 51 -22.96 -17.95 11.01
N LEU A 52 -21.71 -18.32 11.26
CA LEU A 52 -21.37 -19.63 11.82
C LEU A 52 -21.70 -19.75 13.32
N ASN A 53 -21.56 -18.68 14.09
CA ASN A 53 -21.78 -18.69 15.54
C ASN A 53 -23.24 -18.41 15.95
N THR A 54 -24.16 -18.25 15.00
CA THR A 54 -25.59 -18.04 15.29
C THR A 54 -26.30 -19.37 15.56
N PRO A 55 -27.12 -19.47 16.63
CA PRO A 55 -27.91 -20.68 16.88
C PRO A 55 -28.81 -21.04 15.70
N GLY A 56 -28.79 -22.30 15.27
CA GLY A 56 -29.56 -22.76 14.11
C GLY A 56 -28.79 -22.74 12.80
N ALA A 57 -27.53 -22.27 12.77
CA ALA A 57 -26.66 -22.38 11.60
C ALA A 57 -26.49 -23.83 11.13
N GLU A 58 -26.52 -24.79 12.06
CA GLU A 58 -26.44 -26.23 11.78
C GLU A 58 -27.63 -26.78 10.97
N LYS A 59 -28.74 -26.04 10.90
CA LYS A 59 -29.95 -26.42 10.16
C LYS A 59 -29.98 -25.83 8.75
N GLN A 60 -29.09 -24.90 8.43
CA GLN A 60 -28.98 -24.32 7.09
C GLN A 60 -28.31 -25.30 6.14
N THR A 61 -28.65 -25.20 4.86
CA THR A 61 -27.93 -25.94 3.83
C THR A 61 -26.52 -25.39 3.67
N LYS A 62 -25.59 -26.22 3.17
CA LYS A 62 -24.23 -25.78 2.84
C LYS A 62 -24.23 -24.53 1.97
N ARG A 63 -25.15 -24.44 0.99
CA ARG A 63 -25.23 -23.29 0.08
C ARG A 63 -25.57 -22.01 0.81
N GLU A 64 -26.64 -22.02 1.60
CA GLU A 64 -27.07 -20.86 2.39
C GLU A 64 -25.97 -20.40 3.34
N LEU A 65 -25.27 -21.33 3.98
CA LEU A 65 -24.18 -21.01 4.88
C LEU A 65 -23.00 -20.34 4.15
N PHE A 66 -22.60 -20.86 2.99
CA PHE A 66 -21.54 -20.26 2.18
C PHE A 66 -21.93 -18.89 1.63
N ASP A 67 -23.16 -18.73 1.14
CA ASP A 67 -23.65 -17.46 0.61
C ASP A 67 -23.73 -16.40 1.72
N ALA A 68 -24.23 -16.75 2.91
CA ALA A 68 -24.27 -15.87 4.07
C ALA A 68 -22.87 -15.53 4.58
N LEU A 69 -21.96 -16.52 4.68
CA LEU A 69 -20.56 -16.29 5.04
C LEU A 69 -19.87 -15.34 4.06
N ARG A 70 -20.10 -15.53 2.76
CA ARG A 70 -19.55 -14.65 1.74
C ARG A 70 -20.09 -13.22 1.91
N GLN A 71 -21.39 -13.07 2.14
CA GLN A 71 -21.99 -11.76 2.38
C GLN A 71 -21.40 -11.06 3.61
N GLU A 72 -21.06 -11.80 4.67
CA GLU A 72 -20.43 -11.26 5.87
C GLU A 72 -18.94 -10.92 5.67
N LEU A 73 -18.19 -11.81 5.02
CA LEU A 73 -16.72 -11.79 5.06
C LEU A 73 -16.05 -11.28 3.78
N GLU A 74 -16.73 -11.19 2.64
CA GLU A 74 -16.12 -10.81 1.36
C GLU A 74 -15.44 -9.43 1.46
N THR A 75 -16.16 -8.41 1.92
CA THR A 75 -15.61 -7.06 2.08
C THR A 75 -14.37 -7.03 2.98
N PRO A 76 -14.42 -7.46 4.26
CA PRO A 76 -13.26 -7.34 5.14
C PRO A 76 -12.07 -8.23 4.72
N VAL A 77 -12.30 -9.38 4.08
CA VAL A 77 -11.21 -10.20 3.51
C VAL A 77 -10.58 -9.50 2.31
N LEU A 78 -11.39 -8.96 1.40
CA LEU A 78 -10.90 -8.24 0.22
C LEU A 78 -10.16 -6.96 0.61
N GLU A 79 -10.60 -6.25 1.63
CA GLU A 79 -9.89 -5.08 2.15
C GLU A 79 -8.49 -5.42 2.65
N LYS A 80 -8.33 -6.53 3.37
CA LYS A 80 -7.02 -6.99 3.83
C LYS A 80 -6.13 -7.43 2.67
N ALA A 81 -6.69 -8.18 1.72
CA ALA A 81 -5.97 -8.57 0.52
C ALA A 81 -5.51 -7.35 -0.30
N SER A 82 -6.38 -6.35 -0.45
CA SER A 82 -6.07 -5.09 -1.15
C SER A 82 -4.92 -4.33 -0.48
N ARG A 83 -4.92 -4.22 0.85
CA ARG A 83 -3.80 -3.63 1.60
C ARG A 83 -2.49 -4.39 1.35
N SER A 84 -2.51 -5.72 1.45
CA SER A 84 -1.32 -6.53 1.18
C SER A 84 -0.80 -6.40 -0.25
N VAL A 85 -1.68 -6.20 -1.25
CA VAL A 85 -1.25 -5.90 -2.62
C VAL A 85 -0.50 -4.57 -2.69
N TRP A 86 -1.04 -3.51 -2.08
CA TRP A 86 -0.37 -2.22 -2.07
C TRP A 86 0.97 -2.26 -1.34
N GLU A 87 1.05 -2.97 -0.22
CA GLU A 87 2.29 -3.19 0.51
C GLU A 87 3.34 -3.88 -0.39
N LEU A 88 2.95 -4.91 -1.15
CA LEU A 88 3.84 -5.59 -2.10
C LEU A 88 4.30 -4.68 -3.26
N ILE A 89 3.40 -3.87 -3.81
CA ILE A 89 3.69 -2.96 -4.92
C ILE A 89 4.59 -1.81 -4.48
N LEU A 90 4.46 -1.35 -3.23
CA LEU A 90 5.20 -0.21 -2.69
C LEU A 90 6.49 -0.62 -1.97
N ASP A 91 6.74 -1.91 -1.81
CA ASP A 91 7.95 -2.43 -1.15
C ASP A 91 9.22 -2.06 -1.93
N GLN A 92 10.07 -1.24 -1.31
CA GLN A 92 11.33 -0.75 -1.88
C GLN A 92 12.43 -1.80 -1.90
N ASN A 93 12.25 -2.95 -1.22
CA ASN A 93 13.26 -3.99 -1.09
C ASN A 93 12.85 -5.31 -1.74
N GLY A 94 11.61 -5.43 -2.21
CA GLY A 94 11.08 -6.63 -2.85
C GLY A 94 10.42 -6.34 -4.19
N LEU A 95 9.16 -6.75 -4.34
CA LEU A 95 8.49 -6.74 -5.64
C LEU A 95 8.29 -5.32 -6.19
N GLY A 96 8.04 -4.32 -5.33
CA GLY A 96 7.96 -2.91 -5.75
C GLY A 96 9.26 -2.37 -6.36
N LYS A 97 10.42 -2.81 -5.84
CA LYS A 97 11.71 -2.56 -6.45
C LYS A 97 11.83 -3.21 -7.83
N GLU A 98 11.46 -4.50 -7.95
CA GLU A 98 11.47 -5.19 -9.25
C GLU A 98 10.61 -4.46 -10.30
N ILE A 99 9.44 -3.94 -9.90
CA ILE A 99 8.56 -3.14 -10.76
C ILE A 99 9.30 -1.87 -11.21
N SER A 100 9.89 -1.15 -10.26
CA SER A 100 10.63 0.10 -10.53
C SER A 100 11.81 -0.13 -11.48
N ASP A 101 12.64 -1.14 -11.19
CA ASP A 101 13.78 -1.53 -12.02
C ASP A 101 13.34 -1.94 -13.44
N THR A 102 12.16 -2.57 -13.57
CA THR A 102 11.61 -2.99 -14.86
C THR A 102 11.16 -1.79 -15.69
N VAL A 103 10.44 -0.85 -15.07
CA VAL A 103 10.03 0.41 -15.72
C VAL A 103 11.25 1.22 -16.14
N GLU A 104 12.26 1.35 -15.27
CA GLU A 104 13.51 2.05 -15.59
C GLU A 104 14.24 1.39 -16.76
N ARG A 105 14.33 0.06 -16.77
CA ARG A 105 14.98 -0.69 -17.86
C ARG A 105 14.31 -0.43 -19.21
N VAL A 106 12.98 -0.48 -19.28
CA VAL A 106 12.24 -0.21 -20.51
C VAL A 106 12.43 1.25 -20.95
N PHE A 107 12.36 2.19 -20.00
CA PHE A 107 12.63 3.60 -20.30
C PHE A 107 14.05 3.81 -20.87
N CYS A 108 15.07 3.19 -20.26
CA CYS A 108 16.45 3.24 -20.73
C CYS A 108 16.59 2.70 -22.15
N GLN A 109 15.98 1.53 -22.40
CA GLN A 109 15.97 0.88 -23.70
C GLN A 109 15.35 1.76 -24.79
N LEU A 110 14.19 2.37 -24.53
CA LEU A 110 13.54 3.30 -25.46
C LEU A 110 14.35 4.58 -25.67
N SER A 111 15.03 5.05 -24.63
CA SER A 111 15.86 6.26 -24.65
C SER A 111 17.26 6.05 -25.26
N GLY A 112 17.65 4.81 -25.55
CA GLY A 112 19.01 4.46 -25.98
C GLY A 112 20.08 4.69 -24.91
N ARG A 113 19.71 4.64 -23.62
CA ARG A 113 20.62 4.78 -22.48
C ARG A 113 20.80 3.43 -21.78
N GLU A 114 21.92 3.26 -21.07
CA GLU A 114 22.14 2.07 -20.23
C GLU A 114 21.66 2.34 -18.79
N PRO A 115 20.93 1.41 -18.13
CA PRO A 115 20.65 1.49 -16.70
C PRO A 115 21.93 1.34 -15.84
N PRO A 116 21.96 1.84 -14.59
CA PRO A 116 20.93 2.64 -13.92
C PRO A 116 21.08 4.14 -14.22
N LEU A 117 19.96 4.81 -14.48
CA LEU A 117 19.90 6.27 -14.65
C LEU A 117 19.84 6.99 -13.30
N PHE A 118 19.41 6.30 -12.25
CA PHE A 118 19.43 6.77 -10.88
C PHE A 118 20.49 6.03 -10.08
N PRO A 119 21.58 6.69 -9.64
CA PRO A 119 22.52 6.07 -8.71
C PRO A 119 21.75 5.66 -7.46
N THR A 120 21.78 4.37 -7.12
CA THR A 120 21.41 3.95 -5.77
C THR A 120 22.38 4.66 -4.84
N MET A 121 21.90 5.58 -4.01
CA MET A 121 22.68 6.09 -2.86
C MET A 121 22.84 4.93 -1.86
N SER A 122 23.61 3.91 -2.24
CA SER A 122 24.19 2.96 -1.32
C SER A 122 25.42 3.67 -0.75
N SER A 123 25.31 4.10 0.50
CA SER A 123 26.45 4.48 1.31
C SER A 123 27.34 3.25 1.52
N GLU A 124 28.20 2.95 0.55
CA GLU A 124 29.31 2.03 0.72
C GLU A 124 30.58 2.83 0.97
N THR A 125 30.89 2.97 2.26
CA THR A 125 32.20 3.32 2.78
C THR A 125 33.23 2.35 2.20
N GLN A 126 34.08 2.81 1.29
CA GLN A 126 35.29 2.07 0.94
C GLN A 126 36.27 2.07 2.13
N PRO A 127 36.85 0.92 2.52
CA PRO A 127 38.02 0.89 3.38
C PRO A 127 39.26 0.84 2.49
N GLU A 128 39.89 1.99 2.23
CA GLU A 128 41.25 2.01 1.68
C GLU A 128 42.26 2.19 2.81
N LYS A 129 43.19 1.24 2.88
CA LYS A 129 44.20 1.08 3.93
C LYS A 129 45.50 1.79 3.54
N GLU A 130 45.82 2.82 4.31
CA GLU A 130 47.13 3.35 4.73
C GLU A 130 48.35 3.34 3.78
N LYS A 131 48.91 4.55 3.55
CA LYS A 131 50.33 4.82 3.84
C LYS A 131 50.61 6.26 4.32
N GLU A 132 51.16 6.32 5.52
CA GLU A 132 51.71 7.41 6.37
C GLU A 132 52.88 8.20 5.68
N VAL A 133 53.30 9.46 5.95
CA VAL A 133 53.57 10.21 7.21
C VAL A 133 53.68 11.76 6.98
N ALA A 134 52.87 12.55 7.72
CA ALA A 134 53.05 13.82 8.52
C ALA A 134 53.96 15.03 8.12
N PRO A 135 53.94 16.22 8.84
CA PRO A 135 52.98 16.81 9.81
C PRO A 135 52.69 18.36 9.71
N SER A 136 51.77 18.83 10.59
CA SER A 136 51.52 20.19 11.13
C SER A 136 50.59 21.13 10.33
N SER A 137 49.51 21.72 10.88
CA SER A 137 49.48 22.58 12.06
C SER A 137 48.07 22.80 12.68
N SER A 138 48.05 22.76 14.02
CA SER A 138 47.24 23.48 15.03
C SER A 138 45.72 23.78 14.86
N SER A 139 44.96 23.20 15.79
CA SER A 139 44.05 23.87 16.74
C SER A 139 42.80 24.63 16.25
N LYS A 140 41.58 24.11 16.57
CA LYS A 140 40.72 24.65 17.66
C LYS A 140 39.45 23.80 17.89
N LYS A 141 39.36 23.17 19.07
CA LYS A 141 38.14 22.59 19.67
C LYS A 141 37.18 23.67 20.16
N ARG A 142 35.86 23.50 19.94
CA ARG A 142 34.70 23.90 20.80
C ARG A 142 33.52 23.04 20.29
N SER A 143 32.88 22.06 20.93
CA SER A 143 32.42 21.77 22.31
C SER A 143 31.52 22.86 22.91
N PHE A 144 30.20 22.65 22.94
CA PHE A 144 29.46 22.24 24.16
C PHE A 144 27.95 21.99 23.88
N ASN A 145 27.35 21.29 24.83
CA ASN A 145 26.02 20.66 24.92
C ASN A 145 24.83 21.64 25.18
N ASP A 146 23.62 21.18 24.82
CA ASP A 146 22.36 21.10 25.60
C ASP A 146 21.80 22.36 26.33
N MET A 147 20.52 22.68 26.08
CA MET A 147 19.52 22.90 27.14
C MET A 147 18.07 22.82 26.60
N SER A 148 17.33 21.86 27.15
CA SER A 148 15.87 21.76 27.14
C SER A 148 15.21 22.91 27.91
N LYS A 149 14.03 23.38 27.48
CA LYS A 149 12.89 23.60 28.39
C LYS A 149 11.55 23.90 27.69
N ASP A 150 10.54 23.18 28.15
CA ASP A 150 9.12 23.27 27.88
C ASP A 150 8.41 24.54 28.39
N ASP A 151 7.16 24.65 27.90
CA ASP A 151 5.92 25.07 28.57
C ASP A 151 5.28 26.44 28.24
N ALA A 152 4.10 26.29 27.63
CA ALA A 152 2.78 26.84 28.02
C ALA A 152 2.60 28.36 28.17
N ASP A 153 1.66 28.95 27.43
CA ASP A 153 0.23 28.97 27.78
C ASP A 153 -0.50 30.03 26.92
N GLY A 154 -1.80 29.85 26.68
CA GLY A 154 -2.60 30.74 25.83
C GLY A 154 -4.00 30.24 25.53
N VAL A 155 -4.76 29.98 26.58
CA VAL A 155 -6.20 29.62 26.63
C VAL A 155 -7.13 30.75 26.16
N ALA A 156 -8.20 30.39 25.43
CA ALA A 156 -9.61 30.85 25.57
C ALA A 156 -10.43 30.26 24.39
N GLN A 157 -11.21 29.18 24.50
CA GLN A 157 -12.54 28.98 25.14
C GLN A 157 -13.61 30.03 24.78
N GLU A 158 -14.69 29.58 24.11
CA GLU A 158 -16.10 29.53 24.61
C GLU A 158 -17.05 29.13 23.43
N SER A 159 -17.72 27.96 23.43
CA SER A 159 -19.07 27.64 23.98
C SER A 159 -20.22 28.47 23.36
N ALA A 160 -21.44 28.03 23.04
CA ALA A 160 -22.19 26.76 23.09
C ALA A 160 -23.54 26.97 22.34
N ASN A 161 -24.34 25.89 22.21
CA ASN A 161 -25.80 25.81 22.03
C ASN A 161 -26.37 25.52 20.62
N GLY A 162 -27.02 24.34 20.49
CA GLY A 162 -28.05 24.02 19.47
C GLY A 162 -29.45 24.47 19.95
N PRO A 163 -30.58 23.78 19.62
CA PRO A 163 -30.92 22.80 18.57
C PRO A 163 -32.15 23.26 17.74
N LEU A 164 -32.67 22.46 16.78
CA LEU A 164 -34.12 22.26 16.49
C LEU A 164 -34.35 21.43 15.20
N VAL A 165 -35.15 20.36 15.34
CA VAL A 165 -35.83 19.61 14.26
C VAL A 165 -37.25 20.20 14.10
N PRO A 166 -37.94 19.99 12.96
CA PRO A 166 -39.06 19.04 13.03
C PRO A 166 -39.29 18.17 11.78
N GLU A 167 -39.99 17.06 12.03
CA GLU A 167 -40.57 16.07 11.11
C GLU A 167 -41.69 16.61 10.19
N ASN A 168 -41.89 15.93 9.05
CA ASN A 168 -43.22 15.52 8.55
C ASN A 168 -43.05 14.37 7.52
N THR A 169 -43.42 13.11 7.83
CA THR A 169 -44.70 12.43 7.48
C THR A 169 -45.04 12.54 5.96
N THR A 170 -45.26 11.49 5.14
CA THR A 170 -46.20 10.36 5.25
C THR A 170 -46.04 9.38 4.06
N ALA A 171 -46.12 8.07 4.35
CA ALA A 171 -46.61 6.89 3.61
C ALA A 171 -46.57 6.72 2.06
N VAL A 172 -45.93 5.62 1.64
CA VAL A 172 -46.47 4.45 0.88
C VAL A 172 -47.67 4.67 -0.06
N SER A 173 -47.52 4.31 -1.35
CA SER A 173 -48.15 3.12 -1.95
C SER A 173 -47.95 3.03 -3.47
N SER A 174 -47.44 1.89 -3.94
CA SER A 174 -47.69 1.33 -5.28
C SER A 174 -48.06 -0.13 -5.06
N PRO A 175 -49.12 -0.65 -5.72
CA PRO A 175 -48.86 -1.74 -6.66
C PRO A 175 -49.77 -1.83 -7.89
N ASN A 176 -49.11 -2.16 -9.00
CA ASN A 176 -49.50 -2.99 -10.16
C ASN A 176 -50.63 -2.66 -11.15
N PRO A 177 -50.44 -3.03 -12.44
CA PRO A 177 -51.40 -2.81 -13.52
C PRO A 177 -52.39 -3.97 -13.68
N ARG A 178 -53.59 -3.65 -14.18
CA ARG A 178 -54.51 -4.61 -14.82
C ARG A 178 -55.23 -3.93 -16.00
N LYS A 179 -54.80 -4.24 -17.22
CA LYS A 179 -55.60 -4.75 -18.34
C LYS A 179 -54.76 -4.84 -19.59
#